data_AF-A0A2D0IYC5-F1
#
_entry.id   AF-A0A2D0IYC5-F1
#
_cell.length_a   1.000
_cell.length_b   1.000
_cell.length_c   1.000
_cell.angle_alpha   90.00
_cell.angle_beta   90.00
_cell.angle_gamma   90.00
#
_symmetry.space_group_name_H-M   'P 1'
#
loop_
_entity.id
_entity.type
_entity.pdbx_description
1 polymer ?
#
loop_
_entity_poly.entity_id
_entity_poly.type
_entity_poly.pdbx_seq_one_letter_code
_entity_poly.pdbx_strand_id
1 'polypeptide(L)'
;MIETSEIVFYQQSNFIISLSLIDTTDAKDGNYVMMIEAEGINHLKVSSVKTGNEIRYAHIPSIASSNRITCSIYIQDRDNGSYPLVGTIYVHYHPSSGHIDITEIKISPNSLLDLVIDQVDNTKFHFILRKR
;
A
#
# COMPACT_ATOMS: atom_id res chain seq x y z
N MET A 1 10.03 44.57 -9.71
CA MET A 1 9.07 43.65 -9.07
C MET A 1 9.16 42.38 -9.89
N ILE A 2 9.90 41.38 -9.41
CA ILE A 2 10.08 40.11 -10.13
C ILE A 2 9.05 39.17 -9.55
N GLU A 3 8.04 38.84 -10.34
CA GLU A 3 7.08 37.78 -10.02
C GLU A 3 7.86 36.47 -9.92
N THR A 4 8.00 35.94 -8.71
CA THR A 4 8.42 34.56 -8.50
C THR A 4 7.26 33.68 -8.92
N SER A 5 7.24 33.28 -10.18
CA SER A 5 6.36 32.21 -10.64
C SER A 5 6.76 30.95 -9.90
N GLU A 6 5.95 30.52 -8.92
CA GLU A 6 6.06 29.19 -8.34
C GLU A 6 5.79 28.18 -9.45
N ILE A 7 6.86 27.65 -10.03
CA ILE A 7 6.78 26.53 -10.97
C ILE A 7 6.38 25.32 -10.14
N VAL A 8 5.09 25.03 -10.08
CA VAL A 8 4.57 23.75 -9.60
C VAL A 8 4.97 22.71 -10.65
N PHE A 9 6.10 22.04 -10.42
CA PHE A 9 6.46 20.85 -11.17
C PHE A 9 5.44 19.75 -10.83
N TYR A 10 4.42 19.58 -11.66
CA TYR A 10 3.61 18.37 -11.67
C TYR A 10 4.52 17.23 -12.15
N GLN A 11 5.20 16.55 -11.22
CA GLN A 11 5.87 15.29 -11.55
C GLN A 11 4.80 14.30 -12.00
N GLN A 12 4.84 13.94 -13.28
CA GLN A 12 4.02 12.88 -13.83
C GLN A 12 4.31 11.57 -13.07
N SER A 13 3.28 10.84 -12.71
CA SER A 13 3.45 9.58 -11.99
C SER A 13 4.24 8.58 -12.84
N ASN A 14 5.27 7.99 -12.24
CA ASN A 14 6.12 7.00 -12.88
C ASN A 14 5.39 5.67 -13.10
N PHE A 15 4.51 5.30 -12.17
CA PHE A 15 3.61 4.15 -12.29
C PHE A 15 2.44 4.28 -11.30
N ILE A 16 1.44 3.41 -11.45
CA ILE A 16 0.30 3.31 -10.54
C ILE A 16 0.25 1.89 -9.99
N ILE A 17 0.28 1.74 -8.65
CA ILE A 17 -0.04 0.47 -7.99
C ILE A 17 -1.52 0.47 -7.63
N SER A 18 -2.23 -0.61 -7.95
CA SER A 18 -3.59 -0.83 -7.50
C SER A 18 -3.58 -1.86 -6.38
N LEU A 19 -4.20 -1.57 -5.24
CA LEU A 19 -4.25 -2.55 -4.16
C LEU A 19 -5.54 -2.52 -3.36
N SER A 20 -5.85 -3.66 -2.73
CA SER A 20 -6.95 -3.81 -1.80
C SER A 20 -6.49 -4.56 -0.56
N LEU A 21 -6.97 -4.15 0.61
CA LEU A 21 -6.74 -4.85 1.88
C LEU A 21 -7.92 -5.80 2.12
N ILE A 22 -7.69 -7.10 2.02
CA ILE A 22 -8.69 -8.13 2.25
C ILE A 22 -8.52 -8.67 3.66
N ASP A 23 -9.54 -8.51 4.49
CA ASP A 23 -9.56 -9.02 5.85
C ASP A 23 -10.17 -10.43 5.89
N THR A 24 -9.36 -11.41 6.28
CA THR A 24 -9.77 -12.80 6.53
C THR A 24 -9.82 -13.12 8.03
N THR A 25 -9.66 -12.13 8.90
CA THR A 25 -9.80 -12.29 10.36
C THR A 25 -11.27 -12.29 10.77
N ASP A 26 -11.52 -12.47 12.07
CA ASP A 26 -12.86 -12.39 12.66
C ASP A 26 -13.28 -10.96 13.05
N ALA A 27 -12.50 -9.93 12.70
CA ALA A 27 -12.87 -8.53 13.00
C ALA A 27 -14.16 -8.13 12.26
N LYS A 28 -14.72 -6.95 12.55
CA LYS A 28 -15.83 -6.42 11.72
C LYS A 28 -15.32 -5.89 10.37
N ASP A 29 -16.21 -5.77 9.39
CA ASP A 29 -15.85 -5.18 8.10
C ASP A 29 -15.35 -3.73 8.25
N GLY A 30 -14.33 -3.37 7.48
CA GLY A 30 -13.71 -2.04 7.57
C GLY A 30 -12.99 -1.72 8.89
N ASN A 31 -12.76 -2.71 9.77
CA ASN A 31 -12.11 -2.48 11.08
C ASN A 31 -10.65 -2.07 10.94
N TYR A 32 -9.97 -2.61 9.94
CA TYR A 32 -8.56 -2.35 9.73
C TYR A 32 -8.34 -1.30 8.65
N VAL A 33 -7.31 -0.49 8.81
CA VAL A 33 -6.82 0.43 7.77
C VAL A 33 -5.37 0.16 7.52
N MET A 34 -5.03 -0.08 6.27
CA MET A 34 -3.65 -0.10 5.82
C MET A 34 -3.19 1.32 5.48
N MET A 35 -2.05 1.70 6.03
CA MET A 35 -1.30 2.88 5.69
C MET A 35 -0.02 2.49 4.98
N ILE A 36 0.28 3.16 3.87
CA ILE A 36 1.52 2.98 3.12
C ILE A 36 2.19 4.33 2.98
N GLU A 37 3.46 4.37 3.37
CA GLU A 37 4.30 5.56 3.33
C GLU A 37 5.61 5.24 2.61
N ALA A 38 5.94 6.05 1.60
CA ALA A 38 7.21 5.97 0.89
C ALA A 38 7.54 7.32 0.24
N GLU A 39 8.79 7.50 -0.17
CA GLU A 39 9.15 8.60 -1.08
C GLU A 39 8.26 8.52 -2.33
N GLY A 40 7.63 9.65 -2.69
CA GLY A 40 6.78 9.73 -3.86
C GLY A 40 5.43 8.99 -3.76
N ILE A 41 5.07 8.47 -2.58
CA ILE A 41 3.73 7.94 -2.26
C ILE A 41 3.15 8.75 -1.10
N ASN A 42 2.16 9.60 -1.39
CA ASN A 42 1.54 10.46 -0.39
C ASN A 42 0.58 9.67 0.51
N HIS A 43 1.02 9.38 1.75
CA HIS A 43 0.25 8.88 2.92
C HIS A 43 -1.13 8.30 2.59
N LEU A 44 -1.13 7.11 1.99
CA LEU A 44 -2.36 6.48 1.56
C LEU A 44 -3.03 5.73 2.73
N LYS A 45 -4.35 5.77 2.77
CA LYS A 45 -5.18 4.94 3.67
C LYS A 45 -6.11 4.05 2.86
N VAL A 46 -6.07 2.74 3.13
CA VAL A 46 -6.92 1.74 2.48
C VAL A 46 -7.67 0.96 3.55
N SER A 47 -9.00 1.10 3.57
CA SER A 47 -9.83 0.36 4.51
C SER A 47 -9.91 -1.11 4.10
N SER A 48 -9.93 -2.00 5.09
CA SER A 48 -10.12 -3.43 4.85
C SER A 48 -11.51 -3.72 4.30
N VAL A 49 -11.61 -4.71 3.42
CA VAL A 49 -12.87 -5.31 3.00
C VAL A 49 -12.90 -6.76 3.44
N LYS A 50 -14.06 -7.25 3.87
CA LYS A 50 -14.22 -8.68 4.18
C LYS A 50 -14.08 -9.56 2.94
N THR A 51 -13.50 -10.73 3.15
CA THR A 51 -13.49 -11.79 2.16
C THR A 51 -14.93 -12.13 1.71
N GLY A 52 -15.15 -12.19 0.41
CA GLY A 52 -16.47 -12.43 -0.19
C GLY A 52 -17.28 -11.17 -0.49
N ASN A 53 -16.86 -10.00 0.01
CA ASN A 53 -17.45 -8.71 -0.38
C ASN A 53 -16.89 -8.22 -1.73
N GLU A 54 -17.55 -7.21 -2.30
CA GLU A 54 -17.04 -6.51 -3.48
C GLU A 54 -15.66 -5.90 -3.19
N ILE A 55 -14.65 -6.33 -3.95
CA ILE A 55 -13.27 -5.85 -3.80
C ILE A 55 -13.12 -4.51 -4.51
N ARG A 56 -12.72 -3.49 -3.77
CA ARG A 56 -12.37 -2.17 -4.31
C ARG A 56 -10.87 -1.94 -4.21
N TYR A 57 -10.31 -1.36 -5.27
CA TYR A 57 -8.89 -1.06 -5.34
C TYR A 57 -8.64 0.43 -5.11
N ALA A 58 -7.67 0.73 -4.25
CA ALA A 58 -7.04 2.03 -4.19
C ALA A 58 -5.97 2.10 -5.27
N HIS A 59 -5.96 3.17 -6.05
CA HIS A 59 -4.98 3.42 -7.10
C HIS A 59 -3.96 4.45 -6.61
N ILE A 60 -2.70 4.05 -6.56
CA ILE A 60 -1.62 4.78 -5.91
C ILE A 60 -0.64 5.24 -6.98
N PRO A 61 -0.72 6.51 -7.41
CA PRO A 61 0.32 7.08 -8.25
C PRO A 61 1.62 7.17 -7.44
N SER A 62 2.71 6.64 -7.99
CA SER A 62 4.05 6.90 -7.50
C SER A 62 4.68 8.02 -8.32
N ILE A 63 5.11 9.10 -7.67
CA ILE A 63 5.97 10.13 -8.26
C ILE A 63 7.44 9.94 -7.86
N ALA A 64 7.78 8.81 -7.26
CA ALA A 64 9.13 8.52 -6.77
C ALA A 64 10.12 8.55 -7.93
N SER A 65 11.26 9.20 -7.73
CA SER A 65 12.32 9.29 -8.76
C SER A 65 12.92 7.93 -9.14
N SER A 66 12.77 6.92 -8.27
CA SER A 66 13.29 5.57 -8.41
C SER A 66 12.20 4.57 -8.81
N ASN A 67 12.58 3.59 -9.63
CA ASN A 67 11.75 2.41 -9.91
C ASN A 67 11.77 1.38 -8.76
N ARG A 68 12.68 1.52 -7.80
CA ARG A 68 12.76 0.70 -6.58
C ARG A 68 12.36 1.54 -5.39
N ILE A 69 11.31 1.13 -4.68
CA ILE A 69 10.72 1.88 -3.58
C ILE A 69 10.64 0.97 -2.37
N THR A 70 11.17 1.46 -1.25
CA THR A 70 10.95 0.86 0.07
C THR A 70 9.76 1.58 0.70
N CYS A 71 8.70 0.84 1.00
CA CYS A 71 7.51 1.40 1.62
C CYS A 71 7.33 0.87 3.03
N SER A 72 7.11 1.77 3.99
CA SER A 72 6.60 1.40 5.31
C SER A 72 5.12 1.06 5.19
N ILE A 73 4.71 -0.02 5.86
CA ILE A 73 3.32 -0.45 5.93
C ILE A 73 2.88 -0.56 7.38
N TYR A 74 1.70 -0.03 7.67
CA TYR A 74 1.08 -0.10 8.98
C TYR A 74 -0.37 -0.55 8.83
N ILE A 75 -0.83 -1.48 9.66
CA ILE A 75 -2.25 -1.77 9.82
C ILE A 75 -2.68 -1.18 11.15
N GLN A 76 -3.63 -0.26 11.12
CA GLN A 76 -4.29 0.28 12.30
C GLN A 76 -5.61 -0.44 12.54
N ASP A 77 -5.85 -0.85 13.78
CA ASP A 77 -7.16 -1.25 14.28
C ASP A 77 -7.95 0.01 14.66
N ARG A 78 -9.07 0.28 13.98
CA ARG A 78 -9.88 1.48 14.22
C ARG A 78 -10.57 1.47 15.57
N ASP A 79 -10.82 0.30 16.16
CA ASP A 79 -11.63 0.21 17.39
C ASP A 79 -10.87 0.66 18.62
N ASN A 80 -9.55 0.42 18.65
CA ASN A 80 -8.69 0.77 19.78
C ASN A 80 -7.53 1.69 19.38
N GLY A 81 -7.38 2.02 18.09
CA GLY A 81 -6.31 2.87 17.56
C GLY A 81 -4.92 2.21 17.54
N SER A 82 -4.81 0.94 17.92
CA SER A 82 -3.54 0.20 17.96
C SER A 82 -3.02 -0.15 16.57
N TYR A 83 -1.74 -0.53 16.51
CA TYR A 83 -1.06 -0.93 15.28
C TYR A 83 -0.67 -2.41 15.34
N PRO A 84 -1.62 -3.34 15.14
CA PRO A 84 -1.36 -4.77 15.25
C PRO A 84 -0.42 -5.33 14.18
N LEU A 85 -0.12 -4.57 13.12
CA LEU A 85 0.89 -4.93 12.13
C LEU A 85 1.69 -3.69 11.72
N VAL A 86 3.01 -3.84 11.77
CA VAL A 86 3.97 -2.88 11.20
C VAL A 86 4.98 -3.65 10.38
N GLY A 87 5.32 -3.14 9.21
CA GLY A 87 6.29 -3.78 8.34
C GLY A 87 6.86 -2.87 7.26
N THR A 88 7.55 -3.51 6.34
CA THR A 88 8.15 -2.88 5.16
C THR A 88 7.90 -3.77 3.95
N ILE A 89 7.51 -3.17 2.83
CA ILE A 89 7.43 -3.83 1.53
C ILE A 89 8.44 -3.19 0.57
N TYR A 90 8.98 -4.01 -0.33
CA TYR A 90 9.90 -3.55 -1.37
C TYR A 90 9.23 -3.70 -2.72
N VAL A 91 9.03 -2.56 -3.39
CA VAL A 91 8.36 -2.47 -4.69
C VAL A 91 9.38 -2.19 -5.77
N HIS A 92 9.28 -2.89 -6.89
CA HIS A 92 10.10 -2.67 -8.07
C HIS A 92 9.23 -2.55 -9.32
N TYR A 93 9.28 -1.39 -9.98
CA TYR A 93 8.62 -1.16 -11.26
C TYR A 93 9.57 -1.46 -12.41
N HIS A 94 9.07 -2.14 -13.43
CA HIS A 94 9.76 -2.49 -14.66
C HIS A 94 9.20 -1.67 -15.84
N PRO A 95 9.80 -0.52 -16.21
CA PRO A 95 9.24 0.37 -17.22
C PRO A 95 9.10 -0.26 -18.61
N SER A 96 9.95 -1.23 -18.94
CA SER A 96 9.91 -1.91 -20.25
C SER A 96 8.69 -2.82 -20.43
N SER A 97 8.11 -3.33 -19.34
CA SER A 97 6.96 -4.24 -19.35
C SER A 97 5.71 -3.65 -18.69
N GLY A 98 5.83 -2.53 -17.98
CA GLY A 98 4.75 -1.97 -17.16
C GLY A 98 4.42 -2.83 -15.94
N HIS A 99 5.30 -3.76 -15.57
CA HIS A 99 5.10 -4.72 -14.49
C HIS A 99 5.61 -4.17 -13.15
N ILE A 100 4.94 -4.51 -12.06
CA ILE A 100 5.35 -4.20 -10.70
C ILE A 100 5.58 -5.52 -9.98
N ASP A 101 6.75 -5.63 -9.36
CA ASP A 101 7.11 -6.73 -8.46
C ASP A 101 7.11 -6.23 -7.02
N ILE A 102 6.51 -7.00 -6.12
CA ILE A 102 6.71 -6.83 -4.68
C ILE A 102 7.68 -7.93 -4.24
N THR A 103 8.96 -7.58 -4.13
CA THR A 103 10.04 -8.57 -4.02
C THR A 103 10.18 -9.16 -2.64
N GLU A 104 9.78 -8.40 -1.61
CA GLU A 104 9.91 -8.82 -0.23
C GLU A 104 8.93 -8.06 0.67
N ILE A 105 8.43 -8.75 1.69
CA ILE A 105 7.69 -8.17 2.81
C ILE A 105 8.37 -8.56 4.13
N LYS A 106 8.69 -7.57 4.96
CA LYS A 106 9.24 -7.74 6.32
C LYS A 106 8.23 -7.25 7.33
N ILE A 107 7.59 -8.18 8.04
CA ILE A 107 6.66 -7.86 9.11
C ILE A 107 7.40 -7.91 10.45
N SER A 108 7.18 -6.90 11.30
CA SER A 108 7.76 -6.85 12.65
C SER A 108 7.44 -8.14 13.41
N PRO A 109 8.42 -8.73 14.13
CA PRO A 109 8.21 -9.99 14.85
C PRO A 109 7.12 -9.89 15.92
N ASN A 110 6.90 -8.69 16.46
CA ASN A 110 5.89 -8.42 17.49
C ASN A 110 4.48 -8.13 16.92
N SER A 111 4.31 -8.19 15.59
CA SER A 111 2.99 -8.00 14.97
C SER A 111 2.06 -9.15 15.38
N LEU A 112 0.82 -8.80 15.71
CA LEU A 112 -0.25 -9.72 16.07
C LEU A 112 -0.98 -10.28 14.85
N LEU A 113 -0.82 -9.62 13.71
CA LEU A 113 -1.37 -10.03 12.41
C LEU A 113 -0.23 -10.37 11.44
N ASP A 114 -0.61 -11.07 10.38
CA ASP A 114 0.23 -11.38 9.24
C ASP A 114 -0.38 -10.82 7.96
N LEU A 115 0.45 -10.66 6.94
CA LEU A 115 0.03 -10.12 5.65
C LEU A 115 0.63 -10.94 4.51
N VAL A 116 -0.24 -11.45 3.65
CA VAL A 116 0.14 -12.11 2.40
C VAL A 116 -0.19 -11.21 1.24
N ILE A 117 0.63 -11.25 0.20
CA ILE A 117 0.44 -10.45 -1.00
C ILE A 117 0.20 -11.39 -2.17
N ASP A 118 -0.99 -11.31 -2.75
CA ASP A 118 -1.35 -12.03 -3.97
C ASP A 118 -1.38 -11.04 -5.14
N GLN A 119 -0.64 -11.35 -6.21
CA GLN A 119 -0.65 -10.55 -7.43
C GLN A 119 -1.85 -10.95 -8.30
N VAL A 120 -2.68 -9.96 -8.64
CA VAL A 120 -3.90 -10.13 -9.46
C VAL A 120 -3.60 -9.86 -10.93
N ASP A 121 -2.82 -8.82 -11.19
CA ASP A 121 -2.28 -8.51 -12.52
C ASP A 121 -0.95 -7.75 -12.40
N ASN A 122 -0.41 -7.25 -13.52
CA ASN A 122 0.88 -6.58 -13.60
C ASN A 122 1.05 -5.39 -12.62
N THR A 123 -0.03 -4.74 -12.19
CA THR A 123 0.03 -3.58 -11.29
C THR A 123 -0.94 -3.67 -10.13
N LYS A 124 -1.64 -4.80 -9.98
CA LYS A 124 -2.73 -4.97 -9.03
C LYS A 124 -2.48 -6.10 -8.05
N PHE A 125 -2.73 -5.82 -6.77
CA PHE A 125 -2.42 -6.73 -5.67
C PHE A 125 -3.56 -6.82 -4.66
N HIS A 126 -3.72 -8.00 -4.08
CA HIS A 126 -4.47 -8.23 -2.86
C HIS A 126 -3.50 -8.33 -1.70
N PHE A 127 -3.76 -7.54 -0.66
CA PHE A 127 -3.07 -7.61 0.61
C PHE A 127 -4.00 -8.34 1.58
N ILE A 128 -3.74 -9.62 1.81
CA ILE A 128 -4.58 -10.52 2.59
C ILE A 128 -4.12 -10.48 4.04
N LEU A 129 -4.93 -9.86 4.89
CA LEU A 129 -4.71 -9.70 6.32
C LEU A 129 -5.30 -10.89 7.08
N ARG A 130 -4.46 -11.56 7.88
CA ARG A 130 -4.84 -12.74 8.66
C ARG A 130 -4.28 -12.68 10.08
N LYS A 131 -4.83 -13.50 10.97
CA LYS A 131 -4.24 -13.73 12.30
C LYS A 131 -2.94 -14.52 12.14
N ARG A 132 -1.96 -14.25 12.99
CA ARG A 132 -0.80 -15.12 13.16
C ARG A 132 -1.13 -16.36 13.99
#